data_AF-A0A935FW30-F1
#
_entry.id   AF-A0A935FW30-F1
#
_cell.length_a   1.000
_cell.length_b   1.000
_cell.length_c   1.000
_cell.angle_alpha   90.00
_cell.angle_beta   90.00
_cell.angle_gamma   90.00
#
_symmetry.space_group_name_H-M   'P 1'
#
loop_
_entity.id
_entity.type
_entity.pdbx_description
1 polymer ?
#
loop_
_entity_poly.entity_id
_entity_poly.type
_entity_poly.pdbx_seq_one_letter_code
_entity_poly.pdbx_strand_id
1 'polypeptide(L)'
;MQDKKVKILWREDYYNAELQDTMSMIVMNSSYCSTLPDPEKAAIAFVATFVGNDCWWDGQYTNDRSNLKCKVLSELNLGYQCSETHLGFLRHWFREDTKALERLEDCPTTPFTATVQETFDSISIAVEGQSIIVNFSVTGYNIREDLEWHRTEEITFRNAEDKVFIEKEIKLD
;
A
#
# COMPACT_ATOMS: atom_id res chain seq x y z
N MET A 1 8.85 -9.03 18.91
CA MET A 1 8.70 -9.40 17.48
C MET A 1 9.93 -10.20 17.08
N GLN A 2 9.86 -10.97 15.98
CA GLN A 2 11.01 -11.71 15.48
C GLN A 2 11.62 -10.95 14.30
N ASP A 3 12.94 -10.81 14.31
CA ASP A 3 13.66 -10.15 13.23
C ASP A 3 13.48 -10.91 11.92
N LYS A 4 13.22 -10.17 10.84
CA LYS A 4 12.97 -10.75 9.52
C LYS A 4 13.08 -9.71 8.43
N LYS A 5 13.27 -10.17 7.19
CA LYS A 5 13.17 -9.38 5.97
C LYS A 5 12.39 -10.17 4.93
N VAL A 6 11.30 -9.60 4.42
CA VAL A 6 10.36 -10.30 3.55
C VAL A 6 9.92 -9.39 2.40
N LYS A 7 9.84 -9.93 1.19
CA LYS A 7 9.22 -9.27 0.04
C LYS A 7 7.70 -9.50 0.10
N ILE A 8 6.94 -8.41 0.10
CA ILE A 8 5.48 -8.42 0.22
C ILE A 8 4.83 -8.37 -1.14
N LEU A 9 5.34 -7.50 -2.00
CA LEU A 9 4.77 -7.19 -3.29
C LEU A 9 5.91 -7.02 -4.31
N TRP A 10 5.70 -7.53 -5.52
CA TRP A 10 6.58 -7.28 -6.66
C TRP A 10 5.83 -7.34 -7.98
N ARG A 11 6.47 -6.91 -9.05
CA ARG A 11 5.97 -7.11 -10.41
C ARG A 11 6.54 -8.36 -11.06
N GLU A 12 5.69 -9.10 -11.75
CA GLU A 12 6.08 -10.18 -12.65
C GLU A 12 5.47 -9.95 -14.04
N ASP A 13 6.27 -10.21 -15.05
CA ASP A 13 5.86 -10.14 -16.44
C ASP A 13 5.23 -11.47 -16.86
N TYR A 14 4.09 -11.41 -17.52
CA TYR A 14 3.45 -12.56 -18.12
C TYR A 14 2.96 -12.23 -19.52
N TYR A 15 3.03 -13.20 -20.42
CA TYR A 15 2.56 -13.03 -21.78
C TYR A 15 1.03 -13.15 -21.81
N ASN A 16 0.35 -12.11 -22.29
CA ASN A 16 -1.08 -12.12 -22.55
C ASN A 16 -1.32 -12.46 -24.02
N ALA A 17 -1.81 -13.68 -24.28
CA ALA A 17 -2.05 -14.16 -25.63
C ALA A 17 -3.17 -13.40 -26.38
N GLU A 18 -4.13 -12.80 -25.66
CA GLU A 18 -5.23 -12.02 -26.27
C GLU A 18 -4.72 -10.67 -26.78
N LEU A 19 -3.82 -10.04 -26.03
CA LEU A 19 -3.19 -8.76 -26.41
C LEU A 19 -1.93 -8.96 -27.27
N GLN A 20 -1.47 -10.21 -27.40
CA GLN A 20 -0.22 -10.59 -28.05
C GLN A 20 1.00 -9.84 -27.50
N ASP A 21 0.97 -9.50 -26.21
CA ASP A 21 1.98 -8.65 -25.57
C ASP A 21 2.29 -9.12 -24.14
N THR A 22 3.42 -8.68 -23.61
CA THR A 22 3.82 -8.93 -22.23
C THR A 22 3.22 -7.87 -21.33
N MET A 23 2.50 -8.31 -20.30
CA MET A 23 1.93 -7.44 -19.28
C MET A 23 2.67 -7.62 -17.95
N SER A 24 2.93 -6.52 -17.26
CA SER A 24 3.49 -6.56 -15.91
C SER A 24 2.36 -6.50 -14.88
N MET A 25 2.32 -7.47 -13.98
CA MET A 25 1.28 -7.59 -12.96
C MET A 25 1.87 -7.53 -11.56
N ILE A 26 1.12 -6.93 -10.64
CA ILE A 26 1.42 -7.01 -9.21
C ILE A 26 1.21 -8.44 -8.72
N VAL A 27 2.22 -9.00 -8.08
CA VAL A 27 2.20 -10.27 -7.35
C VAL A 27 2.39 -9.99 -5.87
N MET A 28 1.64 -10.69 -5.02
CA MET A 28 1.74 -10.55 -3.57
C MET A 28 2.13 -11.87 -2.91
N ASN A 29 2.87 -11.77 -1.82
CA ASN A 29 3.18 -12.90 -0.95
C ASN A 29 1.96 -13.22 -0.05
N SER A 30 0.90 -13.78 -0.64
CA SER A 30 -0.38 -13.99 0.05
C SER A 30 -0.26 -14.89 1.29
N SER A 31 0.60 -15.92 1.25
CA SER A 31 0.83 -16.80 2.40
C SER A 31 1.38 -16.01 3.58
N TYR A 32 2.34 -15.12 3.33
CA TYR A 32 2.87 -14.23 4.36
C TYR A 32 1.82 -13.20 4.81
N CYS A 33 1.12 -12.54 3.88
CA CYS A 33 0.12 -11.52 4.19
C CYS A 33 -1.00 -12.04 5.10
N SER A 34 -1.41 -13.30 4.92
CA SER A 34 -2.42 -13.96 5.76
C SER A 34 -1.98 -14.20 7.21
N THR A 35 -0.67 -14.12 7.48
CA THR A 35 -0.06 -14.38 8.81
C THR A 35 0.60 -13.14 9.42
N LEU A 36 0.45 -11.97 8.78
CA LEU A 36 1.03 -10.72 9.23
C LEU A 36 0.52 -10.34 10.63
N PRO A 37 1.42 -10.11 11.61
CA PRO A 37 1.05 -9.45 12.85
C PRO A 37 0.43 -8.09 12.54
N ASP A 38 -0.58 -7.72 13.31
CA ASP A 38 -1.31 -6.47 13.10
C ASP A 38 -0.47 -5.18 13.04
N PRO A 39 0.61 -4.97 13.82
CA PRO A 39 1.42 -3.75 13.67
C PRO A 39 2.17 -3.71 12.32
N GLU A 40 2.60 -4.85 11.81
CA GLU A 40 3.21 -4.94 10.48
C GLU A 40 2.18 -4.72 9.37
N LYS A 41 0.98 -5.29 9.55
CA LYS A 41 -0.18 -5.05 8.68
C LYS A 41 -0.54 -3.56 8.64
N ALA A 42 -0.52 -2.87 9.79
CA ALA A 42 -0.77 -1.44 9.88
C ALA A 42 0.28 -0.61 9.13
N ALA A 43 1.56 -0.94 9.27
CA ALA A 43 2.63 -0.27 8.53
C ALA A 43 2.48 -0.43 7.00
N ILE A 44 2.20 -1.65 6.52
CA ILE A 44 2.01 -1.90 5.08
C ILE A 44 0.74 -1.22 4.57
N ALA A 45 -0.38 -1.33 5.29
CA ALA A 45 -1.64 -0.71 4.91
C ALA A 45 -1.56 0.82 4.90
N PHE A 46 -0.81 1.42 5.84
CA PHE A 46 -0.55 2.86 5.84
C PHE A 46 0.14 3.30 4.54
N VAL A 47 1.20 2.60 4.13
CA VAL A 47 1.89 2.89 2.86
C VAL A 47 0.96 2.68 1.66
N ALA A 48 0.22 1.57 1.64
CA ALA A 48 -0.72 1.23 0.58
C ALA A 48 -1.93 2.18 0.48
N THR A 49 -2.20 2.98 1.51
CA THR A 49 -3.26 4.00 1.48
C THR A 49 -2.97 5.10 0.47
N PHE A 50 -1.69 5.44 0.26
CA PHE A 50 -1.27 6.62 -0.51
C PHE A 50 -0.72 6.28 -1.90
N VAL A 51 -0.62 5.01 -2.24
CA VAL A 51 -0.10 4.55 -3.54
C VAL A 51 -1.09 3.55 -4.11
N GLY A 52 -1.50 3.76 -5.36
CA GLY A 52 -2.39 2.84 -6.06
C GLY A 52 -1.77 1.44 -6.12
N ASN A 53 -2.61 0.41 -6.03
CA ASN A 53 -2.15 -0.97 -6.01
C ASN A 53 -3.20 -1.88 -6.65
N ASP A 54 -3.41 -1.72 -7.95
CA ASP A 54 -4.52 -2.35 -8.70
C ASP A 54 -5.88 -2.07 -8.03
N CYS A 55 -6.20 -0.78 -7.86
CA CYS A 55 -7.46 -0.34 -7.27
C CYS A 55 -8.57 -0.24 -8.32
N TRP A 56 -9.64 -1.02 -8.17
CA TRP A 56 -10.77 -1.08 -9.09
C TRP A 56 -12.10 -0.85 -8.37
N TRP A 57 -13.04 -0.22 -9.05
CA TRP A 57 -14.42 -0.12 -8.54
C TRP A 57 -15.04 -1.52 -8.52
N ASP A 58 -15.53 -1.95 -7.36
CA ASP A 58 -16.30 -3.19 -7.24
C ASP A 58 -17.74 -2.94 -7.71
N GLY A 59 -17.97 -3.24 -8.99
CA GLY A 59 -19.19 -2.86 -9.71
C GLY A 59 -19.10 -1.46 -10.31
N GLN A 60 -20.25 -0.77 -10.37
CA GLN A 60 -20.30 0.59 -10.92
C GLN A 60 -19.72 1.60 -9.94
N TYR A 61 -19.12 2.67 -10.47
CA TYR A 61 -18.71 3.82 -9.68
C TYR A 61 -19.86 4.34 -8.81
N THR A 62 -19.55 4.68 -7.57
CA THR A 62 -20.46 5.28 -6.59
C THR A 62 -19.99 6.70 -6.28
N ASN A 63 -20.93 7.64 -6.07
CA ASN A 63 -20.57 9.04 -5.79
C ASN A 63 -19.84 9.23 -4.46
N ASP A 64 -20.06 8.35 -3.50
CA ASP A 64 -19.35 8.31 -2.21
C ASP A 64 -18.04 7.51 -2.29
N ARG A 65 -17.75 6.88 -3.44
CA ARG A 65 -16.50 6.18 -3.75
C ARG A 65 -16.22 5.02 -2.79
N SER A 66 -17.24 4.51 -2.12
CA SER A 66 -17.10 3.55 -1.02
C SER A 66 -16.75 2.13 -1.48
N ASN A 67 -16.84 1.86 -2.79
CA ASN A 67 -16.61 0.56 -3.39
C ASN A 67 -15.27 0.45 -4.13
N LEU A 68 -14.28 1.30 -3.81
CA LEU A 68 -12.94 1.17 -4.39
C LEU A 68 -12.19 0.02 -3.71
N LYS A 69 -11.94 -1.05 -4.46
CA LYS A 69 -11.25 -2.25 -3.99
C LYS A 69 -9.80 -2.23 -4.45
N CYS A 70 -8.88 -2.20 -3.50
CA CYS A 70 -7.44 -2.22 -3.76
C CYS A 70 -6.84 -3.57 -3.42
N LYS A 71 -5.86 -4.03 -4.21
CA LYS A 71 -5.29 -5.38 -4.09
C LYS A 71 -4.62 -5.61 -2.76
N VAL A 72 -3.75 -4.68 -2.33
CA VAL A 72 -3.03 -4.81 -1.05
C VAL A 72 -4.02 -4.84 0.12
N LEU A 73 -5.01 -3.96 0.14
CA LEU A 73 -6.02 -3.96 1.22
C LEU A 73 -6.88 -5.23 1.24
N SER A 74 -7.18 -5.79 0.06
CA SER A 74 -7.91 -7.05 -0.05
C SER A 74 -7.10 -8.21 0.52
N GLU A 75 -5.82 -8.32 0.18
CA GLU A 75 -4.90 -9.35 0.68
C GLU A 75 -4.63 -9.21 2.19
N LEU A 76 -4.66 -8.00 2.72
CA LEU A 76 -4.57 -7.73 4.16
C LEU A 76 -5.91 -7.88 4.91
N ASN A 77 -6.99 -8.20 4.20
CA ASN A 77 -8.35 -8.30 4.72
C ASN A 77 -8.85 -7.02 5.43
N LEU A 78 -8.56 -5.87 4.83
CA LEU A 78 -8.93 -4.54 5.35
C LEU A 78 -10.12 -3.89 4.60
N GLY A 79 -10.76 -4.64 3.70
CA GLY A 79 -11.93 -4.17 2.97
C GLY A 79 -11.61 -3.16 1.86
N TYR A 80 -12.53 -2.21 1.65
CA TYR A 80 -12.39 -1.18 0.61
C TYR A 80 -11.52 -0.02 1.07
N GLN A 81 -10.87 0.64 0.11
CA GLN A 81 -10.09 1.86 0.32
C GLN A 81 -10.95 2.90 1.01
N CYS A 82 -10.41 3.49 2.08
CA CYS A 82 -11.07 4.50 2.92
C CYS A 82 -12.35 4.06 3.65
N SER A 83 -12.70 2.77 3.65
CA SER A 83 -13.82 2.27 4.47
C SER A 83 -13.50 2.32 5.97
N GLU A 84 -14.52 2.21 6.83
CA GLU A 84 -14.30 2.14 8.28
C GLU A 84 -13.52 0.89 8.72
N THR A 85 -13.60 -0.22 7.99
CA THR A 85 -12.74 -1.38 8.24
C THR A 85 -11.27 -1.03 8.03
N HIS A 86 -10.98 -0.28 6.97
CA HIS A 86 -9.62 0.15 6.64
C HIS A 86 -9.13 1.27 7.57
N LEU A 87 -9.82 2.41 7.58
CA LEU A 87 -9.42 3.58 8.36
C LEU A 87 -9.59 3.38 9.84
N GLY A 88 -10.60 2.63 10.30
CA GLY A 88 -10.75 2.27 11.71
C GLY A 88 -9.57 1.44 12.20
N PHE A 89 -9.09 0.48 11.41
CA PHE A 89 -7.88 -0.30 11.72
C PHE A 89 -6.64 0.59 11.80
N LEU A 90 -6.41 1.47 10.81
CA LEU A 90 -5.26 2.36 10.82
C LEU A 90 -5.32 3.39 11.94
N ARG A 91 -6.46 4.06 12.14
CA ARG A 91 -6.66 5.01 13.24
C ARG A 91 -6.47 4.36 14.60
N HIS A 92 -6.85 3.10 14.77
CA HIS A 92 -6.59 2.36 16.01
C HIS A 92 -5.08 2.23 16.25
N TRP A 93 -4.32 1.72 15.28
CA TRP A 93 -2.88 1.50 15.43
C TRP A 93 -2.07 2.79 15.54
N PHE A 94 -2.44 3.83 14.82
CA PHE A 94 -1.77 5.14 14.81
C PHE A 94 -2.41 6.17 15.76
N ARG A 95 -3.25 5.75 16.72
CA ARG A 95 -4.08 6.66 17.56
C ARG A 95 -3.33 7.72 18.36
N GLU A 96 -2.02 7.56 18.55
CA GLU A 96 -1.16 8.52 19.25
C GLU A 96 -0.11 9.18 18.34
N ASP A 97 -0.15 8.88 17.04
CA ASP A 97 0.68 9.54 16.04
C ASP A 97 -0.17 10.57 15.28
N THR A 98 -0.16 11.81 15.75
CA THR A 98 -0.91 12.90 15.13
C THR A 98 -0.55 13.11 13.67
N LYS A 99 0.72 12.91 13.30
CA LYS A 99 1.18 13.11 11.92
C LYS A 99 0.61 12.04 10.99
N ALA A 100 0.60 10.78 11.45
CA ALA A 100 -0.02 9.70 10.71
C ALA A 100 -1.54 9.90 10.59
N LEU A 101 -2.22 10.29 11.68
CA LEU A 101 -3.66 10.55 11.67
C LEU A 101 -4.03 11.70 10.72
N GLU A 102 -3.30 12.81 10.74
CA GLU A 102 -3.50 13.94 9.82
C GLU A 102 -3.36 13.50 8.35
N ARG A 103 -2.36 12.67 8.02
CA ARG A 103 -2.22 12.11 6.67
C ARG A 103 -3.39 11.20 6.29
N LEU A 104 -3.94 10.44 7.23
CA LEU A 104 -5.03 9.51 6.95
C LEU A 104 -6.36 10.23 6.62
N GLU A 105 -6.50 11.51 6.97
CA GLU A 105 -7.67 12.31 6.58
C GLU A 105 -7.77 12.52 5.06
N ASP A 106 -6.64 12.53 4.34
CA ASP A 106 -6.64 12.71 2.87
C ASP A 106 -7.22 11.50 2.13
N CYS A 107 -7.03 10.30 2.70
CA CYS A 107 -7.35 8.97 2.15
C CYS A 107 -7.76 8.97 0.66
N PRO A 108 -6.80 8.98 -0.29
CA PRO A 108 -7.13 9.13 -1.69
C PRO A 108 -7.80 7.86 -2.23
N THR A 109 -8.80 8.06 -3.09
CA THR A 109 -9.57 6.97 -3.74
C THR A 109 -9.27 6.90 -5.24
N THR A 110 -7.99 6.89 -5.61
CA THR A 110 -7.54 6.90 -7.02
C THR A 110 -7.67 5.49 -7.64
N PRO A 111 -8.57 5.27 -8.62
CA PRO A 111 -8.67 3.99 -9.32
C PRO A 111 -7.53 3.83 -10.35
N PHE A 112 -7.28 2.59 -10.78
CA PHE A 112 -6.30 2.25 -11.81
C PHE A 112 -6.58 2.92 -13.19
N THR A 113 -7.81 3.38 -13.40
CA THR A 113 -8.22 4.09 -14.62
C THR A 113 -8.05 5.60 -14.53
N ALA A 114 -7.47 6.12 -13.44
CA ALA A 114 -7.26 7.55 -13.28
C ALA A 114 -6.20 8.10 -14.25
N THR A 115 -6.37 9.36 -14.66
CA THR A 115 -5.44 10.05 -15.55
C THR A 115 -4.05 10.22 -14.94
N VAL A 116 -4.00 10.48 -13.64
CA VAL A 116 -2.79 10.55 -12.85
C VAL A 116 -2.88 9.45 -11.80
N GLN A 117 -1.91 8.56 -11.79
CA GLN A 117 -1.90 7.43 -10.88
C GLN A 117 -0.49 7.00 -10.54
N GLU A 118 -0.37 6.32 -9.41
CA GLU A 118 0.85 5.66 -8.96
C GLU A 118 0.56 4.19 -8.70
N THR A 119 1.55 3.33 -8.94
CA THR A 119 1.48 1.91 -8.67
C THR A 119 2.79 1.40 -8.10
N PHE A 120 2.71 0.44 -7.17
CA PHE A 120 3.92 -0.20 -6.66
C PHE A 120 4.60 -1.06 -7.72
N ASP A 121 5.93 -0.97 -7.76
CA ASP A 121 6.78 -1.97 -8.38
C ASP A 121 7.26 -3.00 -7.37
N SER A 122 7.47 -2.57 -6.12
CA SER A 122 7.81 -3.46 -5.02
C SER A 122 7.45 -2.91 -3.65
N ILE A 123 7.22 -3.83 -2.71
CA ILE A 123 7.19 -3.55 -1.28
C ILE A 123 7.96 -4.67 -0.57
N SER A 124 8.81 -4.28 0.36
CA SER A 124 9.46 -5.18 1.31
C SER A 124 9.36 -4.63 2.73
N ILE A 125 9.34 -5.54 3.69
CA ILE A 125 9.30 -5.21 5.11
C ILE A 125 10.52 -5.84 5.79
N ALA A 126 11.14 -5.09 6.69
CA ALA A 126 12.08 -5.61 7.67
C ALA A 126 11.57 -5.31 9.08
N VAL A 127 11.78 -6.25 10.00
CA VAL A 127 11.51 -6.06 11.42
C VAL A 127 12.80 -6.26 12.16
N GLU A 128 13.13 -5.31 13.03
CA GLU A 128 14.35 -5.28 13.83
C GLU A 128 13.99 -4.81 15.25
N GLY A 129 13.81 -5.75 16.18
CA GLY A 129 13.34 -5.45 17.53
C GLY A 129 11.94 -4.82 17.56
N GLN A 130 11.87 -3.51 17.82
CA GLN A 130 10.62 -2.72 17.81
C GLN A 130 10.42 -1.93 16.52
N SER A 131 11.40 -1.92 15.62
CA SER A 131 11.33 -1.18 14.37
C SER A 131 10.70 -2.04 13.28
N ILE A 132 9.78 -1.44 12.54
CA ILE A 132 9.19 -1.98 11.32
C ILE A 132 9.61 -1.04 10.18
N ILE A 133 10.36 -1.55 9.22
CA ILE A 133 10.92 -0.78 8.13
C ILE A 133 10.23 -1.23 6.85
N VAL A 134 9.48 -0.34 6.21
CA VAL A 134 8.82 -0.60 4.93
C VAL A 134 9.59 0.11 3.83
N ASN A 135 10.18 -0.67 2.94
CA ASN A 135 10.88 -0.21 1.75
C ASN A 135 10.01 -0.48 0.52
N PHE A 136 9.75 0.53 -0.30
CA PHE A 136 8.90 0.38 -1.47
C PHE A 136 9.36 1.24 -2.64
N SER A 137 9.08 0.76 -3.85
CA SER A 137 9.33 1.48 -5.09
C SER A 137 8.02 1.65 -5.84
N VAL A 138 7.85 2.83 -6.44
CA VAL A 138 6.61 3.26 -7.09
C VAL A 138 6.95 3.83 -8.45
N THR A 139 6.12 3.48 -9.42
CA THR A 139 6.06 4.17 -10.70
C THR A 139 4.76 4.95 -10.77
N GLY A 140 4.85 6.21 -11.17
CA GLY A 140 3.72 7.07 -11.40
C GLY A 140 3.62 7.53 -12.85
N TYR A 141 2.39 7.77 -13.28
CA TYR A 141 2.04 8.13 -14.64
C TYR A 141 1.09 9.31 -14.65
N ASN A 142 1.31 10.24 -15.58
CA ASN A 142 0.31 11.20 -16.03
C ASN A 142 0.04 10.93 -17.52
N ILE A 143 -1.03 10.17 -17.78
CA ILE A 143 -1.40 9.71 -19.12
C ILE A 143 -1.69 10.90 -20.05
N ARG A 144 -2.21 12.00 -19.51
CA ARG A 144 -2.54 13.19 -20.30
C ARG A 144 -1.30 13.95 -20.78
N GLU A 145 -0.25 13.96 -19.97
CA GLU A 145 0.97 14.70 -20.25
C GLU A 145 2.11 13.83 -20.78
N ASP A 146 1.89 12.52 -20.92
CA ASP A 146 2.90 11.52 -21.28
C ASP A 146 4.13 11.60 -20.37
N LEU A 147 3.88 11.74 -19.06
CA LEU A 147 4.91 11.82 -18.03
C LEU A 147 4.92 10.56 -17.18
N GLU A 148 6.13 10.09 -16.90
CA GLU A 148 6.42 8.98 -15.99
C GLU A 148 7.44 9.43 -14.95
N TRP A 149 7.27 8.99 -13.71
CA TRP A 149 8.26 9.18 -12.66
C TRP A 149 8.41 7.91 -11.83
N HIS A 150 9.59 7.75 -11.25
CA HIS A 150 9.89 6.67 -10.33
C HIS A 150 10.36 7.25 -9.01
N ARG A 151 9.97 6.61 -7.91
CA ARG A 151 10.50 6.93 -6.58
C ARG A 151 10.67 5.68 -5.77
N THR A 152 11.73 5.67 -4.97
CA THR A 152 11.97 4.64 -3.94
C THR A 152 11.98 5.32 -2.59
N GLU A 153 11.24 4.75 -1.65
CA GLU A 153 11.09 5.30 -0.30
C GLU A 153 11.25 4.21 0.76
N GLU A 154 11.75 4.65 1.91
CA GLU A 154 11.80 3.87 3.13
C GLU A 154 11.05 4.62 4.23
N ILE A 155 10.14 3.94 4.91
CA ILE A 155 9.49 4.44 6.11
C ILE A 155 9.80 3.51 7.28
N THR A 156 10.39 4.07 8.32
CA THR A 156 10.59 3.39 9.59
C THR A 156 9.45 3.74 10.52
N PHE A 157 8.82 2.70 11.04
CA PHE A 157 7.83 2.78 12.09
C PHE A 157 8.36 2.15 13.37
N ARG A 158 7.98 2.70 14.52
CA ARG A 158 8.19 2.05 15.81
C ARG A 158 6.91 1.42 16.31
N ASN A 159 7.00 0.14 16.62
CA ASN A 159 5.98 -0.61 17.31
C ASN A 159 6.11 -0.43 18.82
N ALA A 160 5.01 -0.07 19.47
CA ALA A 160 4.89 0.07 20.92
C ALA A 160 3.69 -0.74 21.41
N GLU A 161 3.86 -2.06 21.41
CA GLU A 161 2.86 -3.08 21.80
C GLU A 161 1.57 -3.02 20.97
N ASP A 162 0.66 -2.10 21.32
CA ASP A 162 -0.65 -1.93 20.71
C ASP A 162 -0.74 -0.67 19.85
N LYS A 163 0.38 -0.02 19.54
CA LYS A 163 0.49 1.23 18.75
C LYS A 163 1.64 1.18 17.76
N VAL A 164 1.52 1.97 16.70
CA VAL A 164 2.57 2.22 15.71
C VAL A 164 2.77 3.72 15.55
N PHE A 165 4.02 4.14 15.41
CA PHE A 165 4.44 5.53 15.17
C PHE A 165 5.35 5.60 13.95
N ILE A 166 5.21 6.61 13.12
CA ILE A 166 6.17 6.97 12.07
C ILE A 166 7.37 7.64 12.74
N GLU A 167 8.55 7.05 12.59
CA GLU A 167 9.79 7.62 13.13
C GLU A 167 10.61 8.34 12.07
N LYS A 168 10.65 7.79 10.85
CA LYS A 168 11.51 8.29 9.79
C LYS A 168 10.92 7.99 8.43
N GLU A 169 11.07 8.93 7.51
CA GLU A 169 10.73 8.78 6.09
C GLU A 169 11.95 9.22 5.28
N ILE A 170 12.39 8.38 4.34
CA ILE A 170 13.57 8.61 3.49
C ILE A 170 13.17 8.42 2.03
N LYS A 171 13.57 9.37 1.18
CA LYS A 171 13.54 9.23 -0.28
C LYS A 171 14.93 8.79 -0.73
N LEU A 172 15.00 7.73 -1.52
CA LEU A 172 16.24 7.00 -1.81
C LEU A 172 16.80 7.24 -3.23
N ASP A 173 16.15 8.08 -4.03
CA ASP A 173 16.49 8.52 -5.40
C ASP A 173 17.15 7.47 -6.31
#